data_AF-A0A4R0LC67-F1
#
_entry.id   AF-A0A4R0LC67-F1
#
_cell.length_a   1.000
_cell.length_b   1.000
_cell.length_c   1.000
_cell.angle_alpha   90.00
_cell.angle_beta   90.00
_cell.angle_gamma   90.00
#
_symmetry.space_group_name_H-M   'P 1'
#
loop_
_entity.id
_entity.type
_entity.pdbx_description
1 polymer ?
#
loop_
_entity_poly.entity_id
_entity_poly.type
_entity_poly.pdbx_seq_one_letter_code
_entity_poly.pdbx_strand_id
1 'polypeptide(L)'
;MVLIGLGVFFVGVAALARFYAYPTLAVAPADQTAHTVSVGKDATIFSAADLKKKTGVELEARRTVRGDVVAAEKISKALNRKVVVFDTAVVTDDSKNYQFPDDSSKTAELPLSFVQERVVLDAHTGEAVRWNPAGDDNSGEYIATTLEKADRLKPVERSPLFAGHEGLVLKFPFGTEKKTYSFWDTTLRKAFPIDFIREEPLDGLKVYVFEQEIPKKEVPQAKPLEVPGSLVGDSGKDSVVVQRTYKNTRTLWVEPITGAIIKGREQQLATLAYNGEDKVTATQVTIEYDDATVAKNVKGATENGVAEGGYQSKAAQLHLIGFWVPLFSLILGLLLLALVGFFELRPRKAD
;
A
#
# COMPACT_ATOMS: atom_id res chain seq x y z
N MET A 1 3.73 -46.46 -25.14
CA MET A 1 2.50 -45.65 -25.03
C MET A 1 2.34 -44.96 -23.68
N VAL A 2 2.37 -45.68 -22.54
CA VAL A 2 2.20 -45.07 -21.20
C VAL A 2 3.23 -43.97 -20.90
N LEU A 3 4.53 -44.22 -21.16
CA LEU A 3 5.60 -43.23 -20.92
C LEU A 3 5.50 -41.97 -21.79
N ILE A 4 5.05 -42.11 -23.04
CA ILE A 4 4.79 -40.96 -23.94
C ILE A 4 3.63 -40.13 -23.39
N GLY A 5 2.52 -40.79 -23.00
CA GLY A 5 1.36 -40.12 -22.43
C GLY A 5 1.70 -39.35 -21.15
N LEU A 6 2.48 -39.95 -20.25
CA LEU A 6 2.97 -39.28 -19.04
C LEU A 6 3.93 -38.13 -19.36
N GLY A 7 4.83 -38.31 -20.32
CA GLY A 7 5.76 -37.26 -20.76
C GLY A 7 5.04 -36.01 -21.26
N VAL A 8 4.09 -36.20 -22.19
CA VAL A 8 3.25 -35.12 -22.72
C VAL A 8 2.39 -34.49 -21.62
N PHE A 9 1.81 -35.31 -20.73
CA PHE A 9 1.02 -34.83 -19.61
C PHE A 9 1.80 -33.86 -18.71
N PHE A 10 3.02 -34.22 -18.30
CA PHE A 10 3.83 -33.36 -17.42
C PHE A 10 4.31 -32.07 -18.11
N VAL A 11 4.60 -32.10 -19.41
CA VAL A 11 4.82 -30.86 -20.18
C VAL A 11 3.56 -29.99 -20.20
N GLY A 12 2.39 -30.60 -20.37
CA GLY A 12 1.10 -29.91 -20.28
C GLY A 12 0.85 -29.27 -18.91
N VAL A 13 1.14 -29.98 -17.81
CA VAL A 13 1.06 -29.44 -16.45
C VAL A 13 2.01 -28.26 -16.27
N ALA A 14 3.24 -28.34 -16.79
CA ALA A 14 4.19 -27.24 -16.71
C ALA A 14 3.67 -25.98 -17.40
N ALA A 15 3.11 -26.14 -18.60
CA ALA A 15 2.50 -25.04 -19.35
C ALA A 15 1.28 -24.47 -18.61
N LEU A 16 0.38 -25.33 -18.12
CA LEU A 16 -0.83 -24.92 -17.38
C LEU A 16 -0.46 -24.14 -16.11
N ALA A 17 0.51 -24.63 -15.34
CA ALA A 17 0.95 -23.96 -14.12
C ALA A 17 1.52 -22.57 -14.40
N ARG A 18 2.40 -22.45 -15.42
CA ARG A 18 3.10 -21.20 -15.75
C ARG A 18 2.22 -20.15 -16.44
N PHE A 19 1.35 -20.58 -17.36
CA PHE A 19 0.60 -19.69 -18.24
C PHE A 19 -0.87 -19.50 -17.82
N TYR A 20 -1.40 -20.38 -16.97
CA TYR A 20 -2.78 -20.28 -16.49
C TYR A 20 -2.84 -20.12 -14.97
N ALA A 21 -2.35 -21.10 -14.19
CA ALA A 21 -2.52 -21.10 -12.75
C ALA A 21 -1.86 -19.88 -12.07
N TYR A 22 -0.59 -19.59 -12.37
CA TYR A 22 0.10 -18.45 -11.76
C TYR A 22 -0.56 -17.10 -12.08
N PRO A 23 -0.84 -16.71 -13.34
CA PRO A 23 -1.53 -15.46 -13.64
C PRO A 23 -2.94 -15.34 -13.03
N THR A 24 -3.63 -16.46 -12.79
CA THR A 24 -4.95 -16.47 -12.14
C THR A 24 -4.84 -16.27 -10.62
N LEU A 25 -3.77 -16.76 -9.99
CA LEU A 25 -3.57 -16.71 -8.53
C LEU A 25 -2.78 -15.49 -8.06
N ALA A 26 -1.87 -14.98 -8.88
CA ALA A 26 -1.06 -13.78 -8.60
C ALA A 26 -1.89 -12.50 -8.83
N VAL A 27 -2.95 -12.36 -8.03
CA VAL A 27 -3.93 -11.27 -8.11
C VAL A 27 -4.25 -10.78 -6.70
N ALA A 28 -4.32 -9.47 -6.51
CA ALA A 28 -4.78 -8.87 -5.28
C ALA A 28 -6.24 -9.28 -4.99
N PRO A 29 -6.56 -9.74 -3.77
CA PRO A 29 -7.91 -10.14 -3.42
C PRO A 29 -8.85 -8.92 -3.35
N ALA A 30 -9.99 -8.98 -4.04
CA ALA A 30 -10.96 -7.88 -4.08
C ALA A 30 -11.71 -7.71 -2.75
N ASP A 31 -11.74 -8.74 -1.91
CA ASP A 31 -12.35 -8.79 -0.58
C ASP A 31 -11.33 -8.56 0.55
N GLN A 32 -10.14 -8.04 0.22
CA GLN A 32 -9.08 -7.82 1.19
C GLN A 32 -9.56 -7.00 2.39
N THR A 33 -9.28 -7.49 3.59
CA THR A 33 -9.33 -6.71 4.83
C THR A 33 -7.96 -6.78 5.48
N ALA A 34 -7.45 -5.64 5.92
CA ALA A 34 -6.18 -5.56 6.62
C ALA A 34 -6.18 -4.42 7.63
N HIS A 35 -5.67 -4.71 8.82
CA HIS A 35 -5.42 -3.72 9.85
C HIS A 35 -3.93 -3.61 10.13
N THR A 36 -3.42 -2.40 10.28
CA THR A 36 -2.01 -2.17 10.65
C THR A 36 -1.95 -1.07 11.69
N VAL A 37 -1.05 -1.23 12.66
CA VAL A 37 -0.78 -0.24 13.71
C VAL A 37 0.65 0.24 13.53
N SER A 38 0.82 1.57 13.51
CA SER A 38 2.12 2.21 13.54
C SER A 38 2.27 3.02 14.81
N VAL A 39 3.45 2.99 15.43
CA VAL A 39 3.74 3.74 16.65
C VAL A 39 4.86 4.72 16.38
N GLY A 40 4.64 5.97 16.77
CA GLY A 40 5.63 7.05 16.72
C GLY A 40 5.96 7.51 18.13
N LYS A 41 7.08 7.04 18.67
CA LYS A 41 7.56 7.46 19.99
C LYS A 41 8.22 8.84 19.91
N ASP A 42 8.16 9.58 21.00
CA ASP A 42 8.82 10.88 21.15
C ASP A 42 8.46 11.92 20.07
N ALA A 43 7.21 11.89 19.60
CA ALA A 43 6.73 12.83 18.59
C ALA A 43 6.68 14.26 19.15
N THR A 44 6.89 15.21 18.24
CA THR A 44 6.55 16.60 18.43
C THR A 44 5.30 16.92 17.61
N ILE A 45 4.27 17.47 18.24
CA ILE A 45 3.05 17.93 17.55
C ILE A 45 2.73 19.35 17.96
N PHE A 46 2.04 20.08 17.10
CA PHE A 46 1.41 21.34 17.45
C PHE A 46 -0.04 21.10 17.88
N SER A 47 -0.39 21.44 19.12
CA SER A 47 -1.77 21.42 19.60
C SER A 47 -2.46 22.71 19.18
N ALA A 48 -3.44 22.61 18.28
CA ALA A 48 -4.25 23.75 17.87
C ALA A 48 -5.12 24.28 19.02
N ALA A 49 -5.62 23.39 19.90
CA ALA A 49 -6.43 23.77 21.06
C ALA A 49 -5.62 24.59 22.09
N ASP A 50 -4.37 24.21 22.32
CA ASP A 50 -3.49 24.87 23.29
C ASP A 50 -2.63 25.99 22.67
N LEU A 51 -2.67 26.11 21.34
CA LEU A 51 -1.76 26.91 20.52
C LEU A 51 -0.28 26.73 20.88
N LYS A 52 0.11 25.49 21.21
CA LYS A 52 1.44 25.17 21.75
C LYS A 52 1.99 23.87 21.17
N LYS A 53 3.32 23.83 21.06
CA LYS A 53 4.08 22.63 20.77
C LYS A 53 4.04 21.67 21.97
N LYS A 54 3.71 20.40 21.72
CA LYS A 54 3.84 19.27 22.64
C LYS A 54 4.98 18.37 22.15
N THR A 55 5.79 17.84 23.06
CA THR A 55 6.95 16.99 22.78
C THR A 55 6.90 15.74 23.63
N GLY A 56 7.54 14.64 23.20
CA GLY A 56 7.50 13.38 23.94
C GLY A 56 6.13 12.69 23.84
N VAL A 57 5.34 13.02 22.81
CA VAL A 57 4.03 12.43 22.59
C VAL A 57 4.20 11.09 21.91
N GLU A 58 3.56 10.04 22.42
CA GLU A 58 3.44 8.77 21.71
C GLU A 58 2.24 8.85 20.78
N LEU A 59 2.45 8.73 19.47
CA LEU A 59 1.38 8.68 18.48
C LEU A 59 1.12 7.24 18.06
N GLU A 60 -0.16 6.90 17.91
CA GLU A 60 -0.61 5.65 17.33
C GLU A 60 -1.39 5.94 16.05
N ALA A 61 -0.95 5.38 14.92
CA ALA A 61 -1.66 5.46 13.65
C ALA A 61 -2.24 4.09 13.29
N ARG A 62 -3.57 4.00 13.20
CA ARG A 62 -4.28 2.80 12.76
C ARG A 62 -4.72 2.97 11.33
N ARG A 63 -4.28 2.05 10.47
CA ARG A 63 -4.75 1.95 9.10
C ARG A 63 -5.64 0.73 8.94
N THR A 64 -6.81 0.95 8.37
CA THR A 64 -7.74 -0.10 7.92
C THR A 64 -7.86 -0.02 6.42
N VAL A 65 -7.68 -1.16 5.74
CA VAL A 65 -7.92 -1.32 4.29
C VAL A 65 -9.08 -2.29 4.12
N ARG A 66 -10.05 -1.93 3.28
CA ARG A 66 -11.21 -2.77 2.96
C ARG A 66 -11.48 -2.79 1.46
N GLY A 67 -11.64 -4.00 0.93
CA GLY A 67 -12.09 -4.29 -0.43
C GLY A 67 -13.56 -4.02 -0.67
N ASP A 68 -13.85 -3.34 -1.79
CA ASP A 68 -15.20 -3.19 -2.35
C ASP A 68 -15.34 -4.11 -3.57
N VAL A 69 -15.79 -5.34 -3.33
CA VAL A 69 -15.94 -6.38 -4.36
C VAL A 69 -16.93 -5.95 -5.45
N VAL A 70 -18.02 -5.29 -5.06
CA VAL A 70 -19.08 -4.85 -5.99
C VAL A 70 -18.54 -3.79 -6.93
N ALA A 71 -17.83 -2.79 -6.40
CA ALA A 71 -17.16 -1.79 -7.22
C ALA A 71 -16.07 -2.43 -8.10
N ALA A 72 -15.25 -3.33 -7.54
CA ALA A 72 -14.20 -4.02 -8.29
C ALA A 72 -14.74 -4.80 -9.49
N GLU A 73 -15.82 -5.57 -9.32
CA GLU A 73 -16.47 -6.30 -10.41
C GLU A 73 -17.04 -5.37 -11.48
N LYS A 74 -17.76 -4.31 -11.05
CA LYS A 74 -18.36 -3.32 -11.94
C LYS A 74 -17.30 -2.64 -12.80
N ILE A 75 -16.25 -2.12 -12.16
CA ILE A 75 -15.17 -1.39 -12.83
C ILE A 75 -14.37 -2.35 -13.71
N SER A 76 -14.13 -3.58 -13.26
CA SER A 76 -13.40 -4.56 -14.06
C SER A 76 -14.10 -4.86 -15.39
N LYS A 77 -15.43 -4.98 -15.36
CA LYS A 77 -16.26 -5.15 -16.56
C LYS A 77 -16.21 -3.91 -17.45
N ALA A 78 -16.32 -2.72 -16.87
CA ALA A 78 -16.31 -1.47 -17.62
C ALA A 78 -14.97 -1.19 -18.32
N LEU A 79 -13.85 -1.56 -17.69
CA LEU A 79 -12.50 -1.33 -18.22
C LEU A 79 -11.94 -2.51 -19.02
N ASN A 80 -12.65 -3.66 -19.07
CA ASN A 80 -12.13 -4.92 -19.58
C ASN A 80 -10.73 -5.26 -19.01
N ARG A 81 -10.57 -5.04 -17.70
CA ARG A 81 -9.31 -5.13 -16.95
C ARG A 81 -9.59 -5.58 -15.54
N LYS A 82 -8.83 -6.52 -14.98
CA LYS A 82 -9.03 -6.95 -13.60
C LYS A 82 -8.50 -5.88 -12.64
N VAL A 83 -9.38 -5.27 -11.87
CA VAL A 83 -9.04 -4.26 -10.86
C VAL A 83 -9.54 -4.66 -9.48
N VAL A 84 -8.95 -4.06 -8.46
CA VAL A 84 -9.46 -4.06 -7.08
C VAL A 84 -9.76 -2.63 -6.66
N VAL A 85 -10.74 -2.48 -5.78
CA VAL A 85 -11.13 -1.19 -5.21
C VAL A 85 -10.94 -1.28 -3.70
N PHE A 86 -10.11 -0.40 -3.16
CA PHE A 86 -9.80 -0.37 -1.74
C PHE A 86 -10.19 0.98 -1.14
N ASP A 87 -10.99 0.93 -0.07
CA ASP A 87 -11.15 2.03 0.86
C ASP A 87 -10.12 1.88 1.97
N THR A 88 -9.30 2.91 2.17
CA THR A 88 -8.32 3.00 3.24
C THR A 88 -8.74 4.11 4.20
N ALA A 89 -8.68 3.84 5.50
CA ALA A 89 -8.82 4.87 6.53
C ALA A 89 -7.58 4.82 7.44
N VAL A 90 -6.97 5.97 7.69
CA VAL A 90 -5.88 6.16 8.64
C VAL A 90 -6.35 7.13 9.72
N VAL A 91 -6.33 6.66 10.96
CA VAL A 91 -6.64 7.46 12.15
C VAL A 91 -5.36 7.56 12.96
N THR A 92 -4.92 8.77 13.28
CA THR A 92 -3.74 9.01 14.13
C THR A 92 -4.16 9.81 15.35
N ASP A 93 -3.74 9.35 16.51
CA ASP A 93 -4.07 9.98 17.79
C ASP A 93 -2.95 9.78 18.83
N ASP A 94 -2.99 10.52 19.93
CA ASP A 94 -2.11 10.33 21.09
C ASP A 94 -2.71 9.42 22.18
N SER A 95 -3.95 8.95 21.98
CA SER A 95 -4.56 7.87 22.75
C SER A 95 -4.37 6.49 22.08
N LYS A 96 -4.05 5.48 22.88
CA LYS A 96 -3.95 4.09 22.40
C LYS A 96 -5.31 3.52 22.09
N ASN A 97 -5.43 2.80 20.98
CA ASN A 97 -6.66 2.20 20.51
C ASN A 97 -7.82 3.21 20.36
N TYR A 98 -7.52 4.44 19.91
CA TYR A 98 -8.52 5.49 19.70
C TYR A 98 -9.81 4.93 19.06
N GLN A 99 -10.95 5.32 19.64
CA GLN A 99 -12.28 5.04 19.12
C GLN A 99 -12.98 6.36 18.83
N PHE A 100 -13.70 6.41 17.71
CA PHE A 100 -14.55 7.56 17.45
C PHE A 100 -15.63 7.70 18.53
N PRO A 101 -15.96 8.92 18.96
CA PRO A 101 -17.08 9.13 19.86
C PRO A 101 -18.38 8.68 19.19
N ASP A 102 -19.27 8.04 19.96
CA ASP A 102 -20.60 7.62 19.47
C ASP A 102 -21.50 8.81 19.07
N ASP A 103 -21.17 10.01 19.57
CA ASP A 103 -21.87 11.27 19.30
C ASP A 103 -20.99 12.22 18.46
N SER A 104 -21.45 12.51 17.24
CA SER A 104 -20.75 13.38 16.29
C SER A 104 -20.65 14.84 16.72
N SER A 105 -21.39 15.27 17.75
CA SER A 105 -21.27 16.62 18.31
C SER A 105 -20.02 16.82 19.18
N LYS A 106 -19.38 15.72 19.61
CA LYS A 106 -18.17 15.71 20.43
C LYS A 106 -16.91 15.98 19.60
N THR A 107 -16.86 17.15 18.96
CA THR A 107 -15.78 17.53 18.05
C THR A 107 -14.42 17.67 18.74
N ALA A 108 -14.39 17.89 20.05
CA ALA A 108 -13.18 17.92 20.87
C ALA A 108 -12.56 16.52 21.11
N GLU A 109 -13.33 15.45 20.90
CA GLU A 109 -12.89 14.06 21.03
C GLU A 109 -12.50 13.44 19.67
N LEU A 110 -12.46 14.24 18.59
CA LEU A 110 -12.03 13.78 17.26
C LEU A 110 -10.51 13.51 17.24
N PRO A 111 -10.03 12.62 16.35
CA PRO A 111 -8.63 12.22 16.36
C PRO A 111 -7.74 13.37 15.88
N LEU A 112 -6.47 13.37 16.30
CA LEU A 112 -5.48 14.36 15.85
C LEU A 112 -5.34 14.41 14.32
N SER A 113 -5.50 13.27 13.63
CA SER A 113 -5.55 13.22 12.18
C SER A 113 -6.45 12.09 11.68
N PHE A 114 -7.16 12.37 10.59
CA PHE A 114 -7.95 11.41 9.85
C PHE A 114 -7.69 11.56 8.36
N VAL A 115 -7.48 10.45 7.67
CA VAL A 115 -7.46 10.40 6.20
C VAL A 115 -8.26 9.19 5.73
N GLN A 116 -9.14 9.41 4.76
CA GLN A 116 -9.83 8.35 4.02
C GLN A 116 -9.51 8.47 2.54
N GLU A 117 -9.15 7.36 1.91
CA GLU A 117 -8.89 7.29 0.47
C GLU A 117 -9.65 6.13 -0.14
N ARG A 118 -10.22 6.33 -1.32
CA ARG A 118 -10.68 5.24 -2.20
C ARG A 118 -9.82 5.23 -3.43
N VAL A 119 -9.21 4.08 -3.70
CA VAL A 119 -8.31 3.88 -4.83
C VAL A 119 -8.73 2.65 -5.65
N VAL A 120 -8.58 2.76 -6.96
CA VAL A 120 -8.72 1.64 -7.90
C VAL A 120 -7.34 1.22 -8.35
N LEU A 121 -7.00 -0.05 -8.18
CA LEU A 121 -5.69 -0.59 -8.52
C LEU A 121 -5.83 -1.71 -9.53
N ASP A 122 -4.85 -1.84 -10.43
CA ASP A 122 -4.69 -3.05 -11.22
C ASP A 122 -4.43 -4.23 -10.29
N ALA A 123 -5.20 -5.30 -10.46
CA ALA A 123 -5.16 -6.42 -9.52
C ALA A 123 -3.86 -7.24 -9.63
N HIS A 124 -3.12 -7.15 -10.74
CA HIS A 124 -1.85 -7.85 -10.96
C HIS A 124 -0.64 -6.97 -10.68
N THR A 125 -0.66 -5.70 -11.07
CA THR A 125 0.50 -4.82 -10.89
C THR A 125 0.45 -3.99 -9.62
N GLY A 126 -0.74 -3.74 -9.06
CA GLY A 126 -0.92 -2.83 -7.93
C GLY A 126 -0.80 -1.34 -8.30
N GLU A 127 -0.63 -1.02 -9.57
CA GLU A 127 -0.61 0.36 -10.09
C GLU A 127 -2.01 0.98 -10.03
N ALA A 128 -2.08 2.27 -9.71
CA ALA A 128 -3.32 3.01 -9.74
C ALA A 128 -3.93 3.05 -11.14
N VAL A 129 -5.24 2.85 -11.20
CA VAL A 129 -6.05 2.90 -12.40
C VAL A 129 -7.06 4.01 -12.24
N ARG A 130 -7.01 4.99 -13.15
CA ARG A 130 -7.93 6.13 -13.14
C ARG A 130 -9.38 5.65 -13.28
N TRP A 131 -10.22 5.98 -12.30
CA TRP A 131 -11.65 5.72 -12.37
C TRP A 131 -12.47 6.86 -11.73
N ASN A 132 -13.18 7.60 -12.58
CA ASN A 132 -14.04 8.70 -12.15
C ASN A 132 -15.33 8.72 -12.99
N PRO A 133 -16.33 7.91 -12.62
CA PRO A 133 -17.58 7.81 -13.35
C PRO A 133 -18.42 9.08 -13.15
N ALA A 134 -19.21 9.43 -14.16
CA ALA A 134 -20.12 10.57 -14.10
C ALA A 134 -21.45 10.23 -13.40
N GLY A 135 -22.20 11.26 -13.01
CA GLY A 135 -23.53 11.11 -12.38
C GLY A 135 -23.46 10.63 -10.94
N ASP A 136 -24.45 9.81 -10.54
CA ASP A 136 -24.62 9.34 -9.15
C ASP A 136 -23.73 8.14 -8.78
N ASP A 137 -22.81 7.75 -9.66
CA ASP A 137 -21.90 6.66 -9.43
C ASP A 137 -20.80 7.04 -8.43
N ASN A 138 -20.92 6.52 -7.22
CA ASN A 138 -19.96 6.78 -6.14
C ASN A 138 -18.81 5.75 -6.06
N SER A 139 -18.61 4.94 -7.12
CA SER A 139 -17.47 4.01 -7.21
C SER A 139 -16.13 4.69 -7.55
N GLY A 140 -16.15 5.99 -7.86
CA GLY A 140 -14.96 6.79 -8.17
C GLY A 140 -13.96 6.92 -7.04
N GLU A 141 -12.71 7.23 -7.40
CA GLU A 141 -11.65 7.57 -6.45
C GLU A 141 -12.02 8.81 -5.62
N TYR A 142 -11.54 8.88 -4.38
CA TYR A 142 -11.60 10.11 -3.57
C TYR A 142 -10.52 10.14 -2.51
N ILE A 143 -10.22 11.33 -2.00
CA ILE A 143 -9.48 11.55 -0.76
C ILE A 143 -10.28 12.49 0.14
N ALA A 144 -10.34 12.17 1.43
CA ALA A 144 -10.95 13.01 2.45
C ALA A 144 -10.05 13.07 3.68
N THR A 145 -10.07 14.21 4.35
CA THR A 145 -9.34 14.44 5.61
C THR A 145 -10.28 14.74 6.78
N THR A 146 -11.58 14.56 6.55
CA THR A 146 -12.67 14.73 7.52
C THR A 146 -13.65 13.57 7.34
N LEU A 147 -14.54 13.38 8.31
CA LEU A 147 -15.62 12.38 8.22
C LEU A 147 -16.76 12.83 7.30
N GLU A 148 -16.82 14.12 6.97
CA GLU A 148 -17.89 14.72 6.18
C GLU A 148 -17.77 14.27 4.71
N LYS A 149 -18.81 13.59 4.22
CA LYS A 149 -18.83 13.12 2.82
C LYS A 149 -18.74 14.25 1.81
N ALA A 150 -19.22 15.44 2.17
CA ALA A 150 -19.17 16.64 1.32
C ALA A 150 -17.72 17.14 1.09
N ASP A 151 -16.80 16.81 1.99
CA ASP A 151 -15.38 17.22 1.88
C ASP A 151 -14.54 16.25 1.04
N ARG A 152 -15.15 15.17 0.53
CA ARG A 152 -14.46 14.21 -0.34
C ARG A 152 -14.01 14.90 -1.63
N LEU A 153 -12.71 14.97 -1.80
CA LEU A 153 -12.08 15.43 -3.03
C LEU A 153 -12.10 14.29 -4.05
N LYS A 154 -12.96 14.42 -5.06
CA LYS A 154 -12.97 13.56 -6.25
C LYS A 154 -11.87 14.01 -7.22
N PRO A 155 -11.29 13.10 -8.03
CA PRO A 155 -10.25 13.47 -8.98
C PRO A 155 -10.83 14.41 -10.04
N VAL A 156 -10.11 15.50 -10.31
CA VAL A 156 -10.41 16.42 -11.41
C VAL A 156 -9.17 16.51 -12.28
N GLU A 157 -9.33 16.34 -13.59
CA GLU A 157 -8.21 16.36 -14.52
C GLU A 157 -7.39 17.65 -14.33
N ARG A 158 -6.06 17.52 -14.17
CA ARG A 158 -5.12 18.64 -13.96
C ARG A 158 -5.40 19.49 -12.71
N SER A 159 -6.23 19.02 -11.78
CA SER A 159 -6.44 19.73 -10.52
C SER A 159 -5.14 19.77 -9.70
N PRO A 160 -4.74 20.95 -9.19
CA PRO A 160 -3.59 21.06 -8.30
C PRO A 160 -3.88 20.45 -6.91
N LEU A 161 -5.14 20.17 -6.60
CA LEU A 161 -5.54 19.59 -5.32
C LEU A 161 -5.58 18.06 -5.37
N PHE A 162 -6.15 17.48 -6.43
CA PHE A 162 -6.23 16.04 -6.59
C PHE A 162 -6.60 15.68 -8.04
N ALA A 163 -5.61 15.20 -8.80
CA ALA A 163 -5.80 14.66 -10.15
C ALA A 163 -6.09 13.14 -10.15
N GLY A 164 -6.21 12.55 -8.95
CA GLY A 164 -6.35 11.11 -8.71
C GLY A 164 -5.04 10.43 -8.27
N HIS A 165 -5.10 9.18 -7.83
CA HIS A 165 -3.93 8.37 -7.44
C HIS A 165 -3.03 7.97 -8.63
N GLU A 166 -1.72 8.03 -8.49
CA GLU A 166 -0.77 7.58 -9.51
C GLU A 166 0.30 6.68 -8.88
N GLY A 167 0.90 5.82 -9.70
CA GLY A 167 1.90 4.86 -9.24
C GLY A 167 1.31 3.78 -8.33
N LEU A 168 2.18 3.20 -7.52
CA LEU A 168 1.85 2.24 -6.47
C LEU A 168 1.29 2.96 -5.23
N VAL A 169 0.25 2.40 -4.60
CA VAL A 169 -0.40 3.01 -3.43
C VAL A 169 -0.35 2.11 -2.20
N LEU A 170 -0.81 0.87 -2.33
CA LEU A 170 -0.98 -0.06 -1.19
C LEU A 170 -0.12 -1.33 -1.27
N LYS A 171 0.42 -1.64 -2.45
CA LYS A 171 1.27 -2.81 -2.69
C LYS A 171 2.22 -2.57 -3.85
N PHE A 172 3.26 -3.40 -3.91
CA PHE A 172 4.12 -3.55 -5.08
C PHE A 172 3.55 -4.66 -6.00
N PRO A 173 4.01 -4.72 -7.27
CA PRO A 173 3.64 -5.79 -8.19
C PRO A 173 4.02 -7.18 -7.68
N PHE A 174 3.26 -8.21 -8.06
CA PHE A 174 3.72 -9.59 -7.90
C PHE A 174 5.03 -9.80 -8.65
N GLY A 175 5.97 -10.53 -8.05
CA GLY A 175 7.33 -10.61 -8.58
C GLY A 175 8.01 -9.25 -8.62
N THR A 176 7.94 -8.51 -7.51
CA THR A 176 8.56 -7.19 -7.36
C THR A 176 10.03 -7.24 -7.79
N GLU A 177 10.41 -6.31 -8.66
CA GLU A 177 11.74 -6.21 -9.25
C GLU A 177 12.61 -5.23 -8.45
N LYS A 178 13.93 -5.37 -8.55
CA LYS A 178 14.91 -4.47 -7.93
C LYS A 178 15.12 -3.22 -8.77
N LYS A 179 14.12 -2.35 -8.82
CA LYS A 179 14.15 -1.12 -9.60
C LYS A 179 13.45 0.01 -8.87
N THR A 180 13.56 1.21 -9.41
CA THR A 180 12.75 2.36 -9.00
C THR A 180 11.30 2.18 -9.43
N TYR A 181 10.37 2.52 -8.53
CA TYR A 181 8.94 2.64 -8.81
C TYR A 181 8.45 4.06 -8.53
N SER A 182 7.25 4.39 -9.01
CA SER A 182 6.53 5.58 -8.54
C SER A 182 5.60 5.16 -7.40
N PHE A 183 5.68 5.83 -6.26
CA PHE A 183 4.89 5.49 -5.07
C PHE A 183 4.17 6.71 -4.51
N TRP A 184 2.87 6.55 -4.25
CA TRP A 184 1.95 7.60 -3.84
C TRP A 184 2.27 8.16 -2.45
N ASP A 185 2.27 9.48 -2.34
CA ASP A 185 2.21 10.18 -1.06
C ASP A 185 0.85 10.86 -0.91
N THR A 186 0.08 10.39 0.06
CA THR A 186 -1.25 10.89 0.41
C THR A 186 -1.27 12.35 0.84
N THR A 187 -0.21 12.82 1.51
CA THR A 187 -0.13 14.20 2.03
C THR A 187 0.03 15.20 0.88
N LEU A 188 0.92 14.91 -0.07
CA LEU A 188 1.16 15.74 -1.25
C LEU A 188 0.25 15.40 -2.43
N ARG A 189 -0.51 14.30 -2.33
CA ARG A 189 -1.43 13.79 -3.35
C ARG A 189 -0.75 13.63 -4.71
N LYS A 190 0.44 13.03 -4.67
CA LYS A 190 1.31 12.83 -5.83
C LYS A 190 2.24 11.63 -5.61
N ALA A 191 2.66 10.96 -6.69
CA ALA A 191 3.70 9.94 -6.61
C ALA A 191 5.12 10.53 -6.71
N PHE A 192 6.03 9.91 -5.97
CA PHE A 192 7.46 10.21 -5.98
C PHE A 192 8.25 8.91 -6.22
N PRO A 193 9.49 8.98 -6.71
CA PRO A 193 10.31 7.78 -6.87
C PRO A 193 10.52 7.07 -5.53
N ILE A 194 10.52 5.74 -5.57
CA ILE A 194 10.89 4.86 -4.47
C ILE A 194 11.90 3.83 -5.00
N ASP A 195 13.09 3.80 -4.41
CA ASP A 195 14.24 3.07 -4.94
C ASP A 195 14.49 1.78 -4.17
N PHE A 196 14.88 0.71 -4.86
CA PHE A 196 15.37 -0.50 -4.22
C PHE A 196 16.74 -0.21 -3.58
N ILE A 197 16.89 -0.54 -2.30
CA ILE A 197 18.12 -0.31 -1.53
C ILE A 197 18.87 -1.62 -1.30
N ARG A 198 18.19 -2.64 -0.78
CA ARG A 198 18.81 -3.91 -0.36
C ARG A 198 17.79 -5.03 -0.16
N GLU A 199 18.31 -6.25 0.03
CA GLU A 199 17.53 -7.37 0.56
C GLU A 199 17.93 -7.62 2.02
N GLU A 200 16.99 -8.02 2.86
CA GLU A 200 17.31 -8.50 4.22
C GLU A 200 16.26 -9.51 4.71
N PRO A 201 16.60 -10.35 5.70
CA PRO A 201 15.61 -11.15 6.41
C PRO A 201 14.84 -10.30 7.44
N LEU A 202 13.51 -10.43 7.46
CA LEU A 202 12.63 -9.85 8.47
C LEU A 202 11.77 -10.97 9.05
N ASP A 203 12.01 -11.35 10.30
CA ASP A 203 11.39 -12.52 10.94
C ASP A 203 11.51 -13.82 10.13
N GLY A 204 12.65 -14.01 9.45
CA GLY A 204 12.91 -15.17 8.58
C GLY A 204 12.26 -15.09 7.20
N LEU A 205 11.50 -14.04 6.90
CA LEU A 205 10.97 -13.74 5.56
C LEU A 205 11.99 -12.91 4.78
N LYS A 206 12.34 -13.35 3.57
CA LYS A 206 13.15 -12.54 2.65
C LYS A 206 12.32 -11.34 2.19
N VAL A 207 12.81 -10.13 2.41
CA VAL A 207 12.17 -8.89 1.95
C VAL A 207 13.15 -8.01 1.17
N TYR A 208 12.59 -7.19 0.29
CA TYR A 208 13.29 -6.08 -0.37
C TYR A 208 12.99 -4.80 0.38
N VAL A 209 14.04 -4.02 0.66
CA VAL A 209 13.90 -2.72 1.29
C VAL A 209 13.94 -1.65 0.23
N PHE A 210 12.89 -0.83 0.22
CA PHE A 210 12.77 0.31 -0.65
C PHE A 210 12.75 1.61 0.14
N GLU A 211 13.31 2.68 -0.41
CA GLU A 211 13.34 3.99 0.22
C GLU A 211 12.85 5.08 -0.73
N GLN A 212 12.01 5.97 -0.20
CA GLN A 212 11.48 7.14 -0.89
C GLN A 212 11.83 8.38 -0.07
N GLU A 213 12.58 9.29 -0.69
CA GLU A 213 12.90 10.60 -0.12
C GLU A 213 12.03 11.67 -0.79
N ILE A 214 11.17 12.30 0.00
CA ILE A 214 10.35 13.43 -0.41
C ILE A 214 11.00 14.67 0.21
N PRO A 215 11.68 15.52 -0.59
CA PRO A 215 12.24 16.76 -0.08
C PRO A 215 11.12 17.69 0.39
N LYS A 216 11.48 18.76 1.10
CA LYS A 216 10.50 19.75 1.57
C LYS A 216 9.64 20.28 0.42
N LYS A 217 8.33 20.10 0.53
CA LYS A 217 7.31 20.57 -0.41
C LYS A 217 6.18 21.28 0.32
N GLU A 218 5.49 22.16 -0.39
CA GLU A 218 4.24 22.77 0.07
C GLU A 218 3.10 21.75 -0.05
N VAL A 219 2.32 21.61 1.02
CA VAL A 219 1.14 20.75 1.02
C VAL A 219 0.01 21.46 0.26
N PRO A 220 -0.68 20.81 -0.70
CA PRO A 220 -1.82 21.40 -1.38
C PRO A 220 -2.95 21.72 -0.40
N GLN A 221 -3.49 22.95 -0.45
CA GLN A 221 -4.56 23.41 0.42
C GLN A 221 -5.76 23.88 -0.41
N ALA A 222 -6.95 23.39 -0.08
CA ALA A 222 -8.19 23.81 -0.74
C ALA A 222 -8.64 25.21 -0.29
N LYS A 223 -8.25 25.62 0.92
CA LYS A 223 -8.53 26.92 1.53
C LYS A 223 -7.25 27.45 2.17
N PRO A 224 -7.01 28.77 2.19
CA PRO A 224 -5.89 29.36 2.92
C PRO A 224 -5.88 28.87 4.39
N LEU A 225 -4.71 28.47 4.88
CA LEU A 225 -4.53 28.14 6.29
C LEU A 225 -4.15 29.41 7.06
N GLU A 226 -5.04 29.84 7.95
CA GLU A 226 -4.85 31.01 8.78
C GLU A 226 -4.50 30.62 10.22
N VAL A 227 -3.57 31.37 10.82
CA VAL A 227 -3.19 31.23 12.23
C VAL A 227 -3.02 32.60 12.88
N PRO A 228 -3.09 32.71 14.22
CA PRO A 228 -2.78 33.97 14.90
C PRO A 228 -1.37 34.46 14.55
N GLY A 229 -1.20 35.76 14.29
CA GLY A 229 0.10 36.33 13.92
C GLY A 229 1.17 36.10 14.99
N SER A 230 0.78 36.11 16.27
CA SER A 230 1.65 35.79 17.41
C SER A 230 2.29 34.40 17.32
N LEU A 231 1.64 33.44 16.66
CA LEU A 231 2.16 32.07 16.50
C LEU A 231 3.39 32.03 15.59
N VAL A 232 3.50 32.97 14.66
CA VAL A 232 4.57 33.05 13.67
C VAL A 232 5.49 34.25 13.87
N GLY A 233 5.38 34.92 15.02
CA GLY A 233 6.21 36.07 15.39
C GLY A 233 5.75 37.40 14.81
N ASP A 234 4.55 37.49 14.23
CA ASP A 234 3.92 38.72 13.76
C ASP A 234 2.77 39.13 14.68
N SER A 235 3.09 39.44 15.94
CA SER A 235 2.10 39.76 16.98
C SER A 235 1.27 41.03 16.70
N GLY A 236 1.61 41.80 15.66
CA GLY A 236 0.86 42.98 15.23
C GLY A 236 -0.37 42.65 14.37
N LYS A 237 -0.58 41.38 14.00
CA LYS A 237 -1.71 40.92 13.20
C LYS A 237 -2.53 39.87 13.94
N ASP A 238 -3.85 40.03 13.91
CA ASP A 238 -4.79 39.08 14.52
C ASP A 238 -4.76 37.71 13.82
N SER A 239 -4.63 37.70 12.49
CA SER A 239 -4.56 36.50 11.66
C SER A 239 -3.60 36.69 10.49
N VAL A 240 -2.88 35.63 10.14
CA VAL A 240 -2.00 35.58 8.96
C VAL A 240 -2.14 34.24 8.24
N VAL A 241 -2.02 34.28 6.92
CA VAL A 241 -1.98 33.08 6.08
C VAL A 241 -0.58 32.46 6.17
N VAL A 242 -0.53 31.16 6.42
CA VAL A 242 0.69 30.36 6.47
C VAL A 242 0.62 29.21 5.48
N GLN A 243 1.78 28.77 4.99
CA GLN A 243 1.90 27.62 4.11
C GLN A 243 2.30 26.40 4.92
N ARG A 244 1.51 25.31 4.87
CA ARG A 244 1.96 24.04 5.44
C ARG A 244 3.00 23.43 4.51
N THR A 245 4.15 23.06 5.05
CA THR A 245 5.17 22.31 4.32
C THR A 245 5.36 20.94 4.93
N TYR A 246 5.86 20.00 4.13
CA TYR A 246 6.05 18.61 4.50
C TYR A 246 7.29 18.05 3.81
N LYS A 247 8.03 17.21 4.54
CA LYS A 247 9.05 16.31 3.99
C LYS A 247 8.91 14.95 4.67
N ASN A 248 9.36 13.91 3.98
CA ASN A 248 9.30 12.55 4.49
C ASN A 248 10.41 11.68 3.92
N THR A 249 10.98 10.82 4.76
CA THR A 249 11.75 9.66 4.31
C THR A 249 10.94 8.43 4.67
N ARG A 250 10.47 7.70 3.65
CA ARG A 250 9.68 6.48 3.79
C ARG A 250 10.56 5.27 3.45
N THR A 251 10.59 4.29 4.34
CA THR A 251 11.22 2.99 4.11
C THR A 251 10.16 1.90 4.16
N LEU A 252 10.12 1.06 3.13
CA LEU A 252 9.17 -0.06 3.01
C LEU A 252 9.92 -1.37 2.86
N TRP A 253 9.50 -2.39 3.62
CA TRP A 253 9.99 -3.75 3.50
C TRP A 253 8.95 -4.59 2.79
N VAL A 254 9.29 -5.09 1.61
CA VAL A 254 8.35 -5.69 0.65
C VAL A 254 8.71 -7.15 0.45
N GLU A 255 7.73 -8.05 0.60
CA GLU A 255 7.92 -9.45 0.23
C GLU A 255 7.87 -9.56 -1.31
N PRO A 256 8.95 -10.01 -1.97
CA PRO A 256 9.12 -9.82 -3.41
C PRO A 256 8.19 -10.69 -4.28
N ILE A 257 7.68 -11.82 -3.81
CA ILE A 257 6.83 -12.70 -4.62
C ILE A 257 5.41 -12.13 -4.71
N THR A 258 4.85 -11.73 -3.57
CA THR A 258 3.48 -11.20 -3.44
C THR A 258 3.40 -9.70 -3.66
N GLY A 259 4.51 -8.98 -3.48
CA GLY A 259 4.58 -7.51 -3.47
C GLY A 259 3.92 -6.87 -2.25
N ALA A 260 3.70 -7.63 -1.17
CA ALA A 260 3.08 -7.11 0.04
C ALA A 260 4.07 -6.28 0.86
N ILE A 261 3.61 -5.15 1.39
CA ILE A 261 4.37 -4.34 2.35
C ILE A 261 4.26 -5.02 3.72
N ILE A 262 5.36 -5.54 4.22
CA ILE A 262 5.46 -6.26 5.50
C ILE A 262 5.71 -5.30 6.65
N LYS A 263 6.55 -4.29 6.43
CA LYS A 263 6.86 -3.21 7.38
C LYS A 263 6.90 -1.88 6.64
N GLY A 264 6.42 -0.83 7.31
CA GLY A 264 6.60 0.56 6.88
C GLY A 264 7.21 1.39 8.01
N ARG A 265 8.09 2.32 7.66
CA ARG A 265 8.62 3.35 8.55
C ARG A 265 8.64 4.68 7.82
N GLU A 266 8.22 5.74 8.48
CA GLU A 266 8.22 7.10 7.95
C GLU A 266 8.88 8.06 8.92
N GLN A 267 9.70 8.97 8.40
CA GLN A 267 10.34 10.05 9.14
C GLN A 267 9.79 11.36 8.64
N GLN A 268 8.71 11.82 9.28
CA GLN A 268 7.94 12.97 8.82
C GLN A 268 8.36 14.24 9.54
N LEU A 269 8.42 15.34 8.79
CA LEU A 269 8.44 16.70 9.33
C LEU A 269 7.46 17.55 8.54
N ALA A 270 6.46 18.07 9.23
CA ALA A 270 5.55 19.09 8.74
C ALA A 270 5.73 20.39 9.54
N THR A 271 5.75 21.52 8.84
CA THR A 271 5.88 22.86 9.43
C THR A 271 4.80 23.80 8.92
N LEU A 272 4.59 24.90 9.64
CA LEU A 272 3.90 26.09 9.14
C LEU A 272 4.96 27.13 8.79
N ALA A 273 5.04 27.48 7.51
CA ALA A 273 5.94 28.48 6.99
C ALA A 273 5.23 29.83 6.84
N TYR A 274 5.93 30.90 7.22
CA TYR A 274 5.48 32.27 7.07
C TYR A 274 6.63 33.12 6.52
N ASN A 275 6.37 33.90 5.46
CA ASN A 275 7.38 34.67 4.73
C ASN A 275 8.60 33.83 4.28
N GLY A 276 8.36 32.59 3.86
CA GLY A 276 9.41 31.67 3.38
C GLY A 276 10.21 30.94 4.47
N GLU A 277 9.96 31.24 5.75
CA GLU A 277 10.65 30.63 6.89
C GLU A 277 9.75 29.68 7.67
N ASP A 278 10.27 28.53 8.12
CA ASP A 278 9.54 27.64 9.03
C ASP A 278 9.43 28.29 10.41
N LYS A 279 8.20 28.56 10.85
CA LYS A 279 7.94 29.21 12.15
C LYS A 279 7.44 28.23 13.21
N VAL A 280 6.66 27.24 12.80
CA VAL A 280 6.04 26.26 13.70
C VAL A 280 6.30 24.85 13.20
N THR A 281 6.76 23.96 14.07
CA THR A 281 6.70 22.51 13.80
C THR A 281 5.28 22.03 14.03
N ALA A 282 4.56 21.70 12.96
CA ALA A 282 3.22 21.13 13.04
C ALA A 282 3.27 19.67 13.50
N THR A 283 4.20 18.89 12.94
CA THR A 283 4.42 17.49 13.29
C THR A 283 5.85 17.11 13.00
N GLN A 284 6.50 16.39 13.90
CA GLN A 284 7.79 15.75 13.67
C GLN A 284 7.78 14.40 14.38
N VAL A 285 7.90 13.32 13.62
CA VAL A 285 7.78 11.96 14.16
C VAL A 285 8.52 10.96 13.27
N THR A 286 9.13 9.97 13.90
CA THR A 286 9.43 8.69 13.24
C THR A 286 8.34 7.71 13.65
N ILE A 287 7.52 7.29 12.69
CA ILE A 287 6.41 6.36 12.93
C ILE A 287 6.64 5.08 12.12
N GLU A 288 6.47 3.92 12.74
CA GLU A 288 6.69 2.63 12.07
C GLU A 288 5.71 1.58 12.54
N TYR A 289 5.50 0.54 11.72
CA TYR A 289 4.68 -0.61 12.10
C TYR A 289 5.21 -1.22 13.39
N ASP A 290 4.31 -1.48 14.33
CA ASP A 290 4.67 -2.16 15.57
C ASP A 290 5.03 -3.64 15.31
N ASP A 291 5.72 -4.25 16.27
CA ASP A 291 6.20 -5.63 16.14
C ASP A 291 5.04 -6.62 15.94
N ALA A 292 3.87 -6.35 16.54
CA ALA A 292 2.67 -7.18 16.38
C ALA A 292 2.15 -7.15 14.94
N THR A 293 2.09 -5.96 14.32
CA THR A 293 1.71 -5.79 12.91
C THR A 293 2.70 -6.49 12.00
N VAL A 294 4.01 -6.34 12.23
CA VAL A 294 5.05 -7.01 11.43
C VAL A 294 4.93 -8.53 11.54
N ALA A 295 4.84 -9.07 12.77
CA ALA A 295 4.69 -10.49 13.00
C ALA A 295 3.42 -11.06 12.36
N LYS A 296 2.30 -10.32 12.44
CA LYS A 296 1.04 -10.67 11.75
C LYS A 296 1.22 -10.69 10.23
N ASN A 297 1.85 -9.67 9.65
CA ASN A 297 2.07 -9.63 8.20
C ASN A 297 2.91 -10.83 7.73
N VAL A 298 3.94 -11.21 8.48
CA VAL A 298 4.79 -12.36 8.16
C VAL A 298 4.06 -13.69 8.33
N LYS A 299 3.57 -13.97 9.56
CA LYS A 299 3.09 -15.30 9.99
C LYS A 299 1.60 -15.51 9.79
N GLY A 300 0.83 -14.42 9.76
CA GLY A 300 -0.62 -14.41 9.71
C GLY A 300 -1.25 -14.38 11.10
N ALA A 301 -2.45 -13.83 11.17
CA ALA A 301 -3.30 -13.86 12.36
C ALA A 301 -4.77 -13.86 11.96
N THR A 302 -5.65 -14.13 12.93
CA THR A 302 -7.09 -13.91 12.77
C THR A 302 -7.50 -12.73 13.62
N GLU A 303 -7.98 -11.66 12.99
CA GLU A 303 -8.54 -10.49 13.65
C GLU A 303 -10.02 -10.37 13.29
N ASN A 304 -10.89 -10.27 14.30
CA ASN A 304 -12.34 -10.14 14.10
C ASN A 304 -12.96 -11.22 13.18
N GLY A 305 -12.41 -12.45 13.24
CA GLY A 305 -12.85 -13.58 12.42
C GLY A 305 -12.32 -13.57 10.98
N VAL A 306 -11.46 -12.62 10.61
CA VAL A 306 -10.84 -12.51 9.28
C VAL A 306 -9.37 -12.88 9.34
N ALA A 307 -8.92 -13.72 8.42
CA ALA A 307 -7.50 -14.09 8.31
C ALA A 307 -6.71 -12.99 7.58
N GLU A 308 -5.71 -12.44 8.26
CA GLU A 308 -4.88 -11.34 7.76
C GLU A 308 -3.41 -11.74 7.70
N GLY A 309 -2.63 -11.02 6.88
CA GLY A 309 -1.19 -11.25 6.74
C GLY A 309 -0.85 -12.63 6.17
N GLY A 310 0.12 -13.31 6.79
CA GLY A 310 0.56 -14.65 6.39
C GLY A 310 1.33 -14.66 5.08
N TYR A 311 2.05 -13.58 4.77
CA TYR A 311 2.72 -13.45 3.48
C TYR A 311 3.87 -14.44 3.29
N GLN A 312 4.43 -15.00 4.37
CA GLN A 312 5.39 -16.09 4.26
C GLN A 312 4.79 -17.34 3.57
N SER A 313 3.60 -17.77 4.00
CA SER A 313 2.94 -18.95 3.43
C SER A 313 2.40 -18.66 2.03
N LYS A 314 1.82 -17.47 1.81
CA LYS A 314 1.31 -17.04 0.50
C LYS A 314 2.43 -16.96 -0.54
N ALA A 315 3.57 -16.39 -0.17
CA ALA A 315 4.75 -16.33 -1.04
C ALA A 315 5.27 -17.73 -1.39
N ALA A 316 5.37 -18.63 -0.41
CA ALA A 316 5.80 -20.01 -0.63
C ALA A 316 4.87 -20.76 -1.61
N GLN A 317 3.54 -20.60 -1.46
CA GLN A 317 2.55 -21.19 -2.37
C GLN A 317 2.67 -20.64 -3.79
N LEU A 318 2.77 -19.32 -3.95
CA LEU A 318 2.94 -18.71 -5.27
C LEU A 318 4.26 -19.11 -5.93
N HIS A 319 5.35 -19.21 -5.17
CA HIS A 319 6.63 -19.66 -5.69
C HIS A 319 6.60 -21.14 -6.09
N LEU A 320 5.91 -21.99 -5.32
CA LEU A 320 5.69 -23.39 -5.67
C LEU A 320 4.96 -23.52 -7.01
N ILE A 321 3.84 -22.81 -7.18
CA ILE A 321 3.00 -22.91 -8.38
C ILE A 321 3.65 -22.21 -9.59
N GLY A 322 4.29 -21.05 -9.36
CA GLY A 322 4.86 -20.23 -10.43
C GLY A 322 6.22 -20.71 -10.93
N PHE A 323 7.01 -21.38 -10.09
CA PHE A 323 8.38 -21.77 -10.42
C PHE A 323 8.60 -23.28 -10.32
N TRP A 324 8.39 -23.89 -9.15
CA TRP A 324 8.78 -25.28 -8.89
C TRP A 324 7.92 -26.31 -9.62
N VAL A 325 6.59 -26.17 -9.61
CA VAL A 325 5.68 -27.08 -10.32
C VAL A 325 5.98 -27.09 -11.83
N PRO A 326 6.09 -25.93 -12.52
CA PRO A 326 6.52 -25.90 -13.91
C PRO A 326 7.88 -26.56 -14.15
N LEU A 327 8.88 -26.23 -13.33
CA LEU A 327 10.24 -26.72 -13.51
C LEU A 327 10.32 -28.26 -13.39
N PHE A 328 9.81 -28.82 -12.29
CA PHE A 328 9.85 -30.25 -12.06
C PHE A 328 9.01 -31.02 -13.07
N SER A 329 7.82 -30.51 -13.41
CA SER A 329 6.95 -31.13 -14.42
C SER A 329 7.62 -31.11 -15.80
N LEU A 330 8.28 -30.01 -16.18
CA LEU A 330 8.99 -29.94 -17.45
C LEU A 330 10.16 -30.92 -17.50
N ILE A 331 11.01 -30.96 -16.47
CA ILE A 331 12.15 -31.87 -16.40
C ILE A 331 11.68 -33.32 -16.48
N LEU A 332 10.69 -33.71 -15.66
CA LEU A 332 10.16 -35.07 -15.66
C LEU A 332 9.53 -35.42 -17.01
N GLY A 333 8.76 -34.50 -17.60
CA GLY A 333 8.15 -34.69 -18.91
C GLY A 333 9.19 -34.95 -20.00
N LEU A 334 10.24 -34.12 -20.06
CA LEU A 334 11.32 -34.27 -21.05
C LEU A 334 12.15 -35.54 -20.82
N LEU A 335 12.44 -35.92 -19.57
CA LEU A 335 13.15 -37.16 -19.26
C LEU A 335 12.35 -38.40 -19.71
N LEU A 336 11.04 -38.43 -19.48
CA LEU A 336 10.17 -39.53 -19.91
C LEU A 336 10.13 -39.64 -21.44
N LEU A 337 10.07 -38.50 -22.16
CA LEU A 337 10.11 -38.48 -23.61
C LEU A 337 11.48 -38.91 -24.17
N ALA A 338 12.57 -38.46 -23.56
CA ALA A 338 13.92 -38.86 -23.93
C ALA A 338 14.15 -40.37 -23.68
N LEU A 339 13.63 -40.92 -22.59
CA LEU A 339 13.71 -42.34 -22.28
C LEU A 339 13.00 -43.20 -23.34
N VAL A 340 11.83 -42.76 -23.80
CA VAL A 340 11.14 -43.41 -24.93
C VAL A 340 12.01 -43.37 -26.19
N GLY A 341 12.54 -42.19 -26.53
CA GLY A 341 13.43 -42.04 -27.69
C GLY A 341 14.65 -42.97 -27.60
N PHE A 342 15.26 -43.09 -26.43
CA PHE A 342 16.39 -43.99 -26.20
C PHE A 342 16.03 -45.48 -26.38
N PHE A 343 14.85 -45.92 -25.91
CA PHE A 343 14.42 -47.30 -26.09
C PHE A 343 14.03 -47.63 -27.54
N GLU A 344 13.44 -46.68 -28.28
CA GLU A 344 13.11 -46.86 -29.70
C GLU A 344 14.37 -46.87 -30.58
N LEU A 345 15.42 -46.14 -30.20
CA LEU A 345 16.69 -46.07 -30.93
C LEU A 345 17.66 -47.22 -30.59
N ARG A 346 17.34 -48.09 -29.63
CA ARG A 346 18.20 -49.22 -29.27
C ARG A 346 18.15 -50.28 -30.39
N PRO A 347 19.29 -50.66 -31.00
CA PRO A 347 19.30 -51.69 -32.03
C PRO A 347 18.76 -52.99 -31.43
N ARG A 348 17.76 -53.61 -32.09
CA ARG A 348 17.29 -54.95 -31.72
C ARG A 348 18.48 -55.90 -31.77
N LYS A 349 18.74 -56.63 -30.68
CA LYS A 349 19.69 -57.75 -30.73
C LYS A 349 19.22 -58.70 -31.83
N ALA A 350 20.08 -58.95 -32.81
CA ALA A 350 19.87 -60.01 -33.77
C ALA A 350 19.96 -61.34 -33.01
N ASP A 351 18.88 -62.12 -33.03
CA ASP A 351 18.86 -63.51 -32.57
C ASP A 351 19.56 -64.44 -33.56
#